data_AF-A0A2T8F749-F1
#
_entry.id   AF-A0A2T8F749-F1
#
_cell.length_a   1.000
_cell.length_b   1.000
_cell.length_c   1.000
_cell.angle_alpha   90.00
_cell.angle_beta   90.00
_cell.angle_gamma   90.00
#
_symmetry.space_group_name_H-M   'P 1'
#
loop_
_entity.id
_entity.type
_entity.pdbx_description
1 polymer ?
#
loop_
_entity_poly.entity_id
_entity_poly.type
_entity_poly.pdbx_seq_one_letter_code
_entity_poly.pdbx_strand_id
1 'polypeptide(L)'
;MGSEFSTDDVVYESALQLWAAAQTDFDPYQVPPSEWAPAVPISDADIATDTQLDLDVVQDSLRRLDGKRLVIGEAAGTMSVEAPISEGGPP
;
A
#
# COMPACT_ATOMS: atom_id res chain seq x y z
N MET A 1 -11.57 25.96 -2.10
CA MET A 1 -11.09 25.49 -3.41
C MET A 1 -9.57 25.55 -3.37
N GLY A 2 -8.80 24.48 -3.49
CA GLY A 2 -9.05 23.06 -3.26
C GLY A 2 -7.75 22.54 -2.62
N SER A 3 -7.83 21.54 -1.74
CA SER A 3 -6.61 20.81 -1.41
C SER A 3 -6.23 20.07 -2.69
N GLU A 4 -5.24 20.59 -3.42
CA GLU A 4 -4.53 19.80 -4.42
C GLU A 4 -3.97 18.59 -3.64
N PHE A 5 -4.60 17.42 -3.81
CA PHE A 5 -4.08 16.19 -3.23
C PHE A 5 -2.66 16.02 -3.76
N SER A 6 -1.69 15.90 -2.86
CA SER A 6 -0.31 15.65 -3.26
C SER A 6 -0.24 14.31 -3.97
N THR A 7 0.71 14.14 -4.90
CA THR A 7 1.01 12.84 -5.50
C THR A 7 1.18 11.75 -4.44
N ASP A 8 1.77 12.12 -3.30
CA ASP A 8 1.95 11.20 -2.17
C ASP A 8 0.64 10.76 -1.51
N ASP A 9 -0.38 11.61 -1.50
CA ASP A 9 -1.70 11.25 -0.98
C ASP A 9 -2.45 10.34 -1.95
N VAL A 10 -2.36 10.63 -3.26
CA VAL A 10 -2.96 9.79 -4.30
C VAL A 10 -2.34 8.38 -4.30
N VAL A 11 -1.01 8.30 -4.26
CA VAL A 11 -0.27 7.03 -4.19
C VAL A 11 -0.60 6.28 -2.89
N TYR A 12 -0.65 6.98 -1.76
CA TYR A 12 -1.02 6.36 -0.48
C TYR A 12 -2.44 5.81 -0.47
N GLU A 13 -3.43 6.58 -0.95
CA GLU A 13 -4.83 6.15 -0.97
C GLU A 13 -5.04 4.93 -1.88
N SER A 14 -4.43 4.95 -3.07
CA SER A 14 -4.46 3.83 -4.01
C SER A 14 -3.79 2.58 -3.42
N ALA A 15 -2.57 2.73 -2.88
CA ALA A 15 -1.85 1.65 -2.21
C ALA A 15 -2.68 1.01 -1.08
N LEU A 16 -3.35 1.83 -0.27
CA LEU A 16 -4.19 1.36 0.83
C LEU A 16 -5.42 0.58 0.32
N GLN A 17 -6.08 1.10 -0.72
CA GLN A 17 -7.25 0.43 -1.33
C GLN A 17 -6.87 -0.90 -1.95
N LEU A 18 -5.80 -0.94 -2.75
CA LEU A 18 -5.30 -2.17 -3.36
C LEU A 18 -4.84 -3.18 -2.31
N TRP A 19 -4.11 -2.72 -1.29
CA TRP A 19 -3.64 -3.60 -0.21
C TRP A 19 -4.82 -4.20 0.55
N ALA A 20 -5.82 -3.37 0.93
CA ALA A 20 -7.03 -3.85 1.59
C ALA A 20 -7.81 -4.83 0.70
N ALA A 21 -7.96 -4.52 -0.58
CA ALA A 21 -8.63 -5.41 -1.55
C ALA A 21 -7.92 -6.77 -1.66
N ALA A 22 -6.59 -6.79 -1.65
CA ALA A 22 -5.81 -8.03 -1.71
C ALA A 22 -5.86 -8.84 -0.41
N GLN A 23 -6.12 -8.20 0.74
CA GLN A 23 -6.35 -8.92 2.00
C GLN A 23 -7.78 -9.50 2.09
N THR A 24 -8.76 -8.88 1.42
CA THR A 24 -10.19 -9.23 1.52
C THR A 24 -10.63 -10.50 0.78
N ASP A 25 -9.72 -11.35 0.32
CA ASP A 25 -10.11 -12.72 -0.05
C ASP A 25 -10.52 -13.56 1.18
N PHE A 26 -10.33 -13.02 2.40
CA PHE A 26 -10.80 -13.61 3.65
C PHE A 26 -11.66 -12.66 4.50
N ASP A 27 -12.75 -13.19 5.06
CA ASP A 27 -13.58 -12.50 6.06
C ASP A 27 -12.87 -12.56 7.44
N PRO A 28 -12.45 -11.41 8.02
CA PRO A 28 -11.69 -11.36 9.27
C PRO A 28 -12.50 -11.81 10.50
N TYR A 29 -13.81 -11.97 10.38
CA TYR A 29 -14.67 -12.53 11.43
C TYR A 29 -14.85 -14.05 11.32
N GLN A 30 -14.46 -14.64 10.18
CA GLN A 30 -14.53 -16.08 9.93
C GLN A 30 -13.21 -16.81 10.19
N VAL A 31 -12.08 -16.08 10.18
CA VAL A 31 -10.74 -16.69 10.30
C VAL A 31 -9.94 -16.07 11.44
N PRO A 32 -9.44 -16.89 12.39
CA PRO A 32 -8.62 -16.38 13.48
C PRO A 32 -7.31 -15.79 12.94
N PRO A 33 -6.73 -14.76 13.57
CA PRO A 33 -5.52 -14.08 13.09
C PRO A 33 -4.32 -15.00 12.82
N SER A 34 -4.25 -16.14 13.49
CA SER A 34 -3.23 -17.17 13.28
C SER A 34 -3.33 -17.92 11.94
N GLU A 35 -4.49 -17.83 11.27
CA GLU A 35 -4.80 -18.51 10.01
C GLU A 35 -4.99 -17.51 8.85
N TRP A 36 -4.71 -16.23 9.08
CA TRP A 36 -4.71 -15.25 8.00
C TRP A 36 -3.66 -15.64 6.97
N ALA A 37 -4.05 -15.61 5.70
CA ALA A 37 -3.10 -15.76 4.61
C ALA A 37 -1.98 -14.72 4.77
N PRO A 38 -0.74 -15.06 4.38
CA PRO A 38 0.35 -14.08 4.40
C PRO A 38 -0.09 -12.84 3.65
N ALA A 39 0.20 -11.67 4.22
CA ALA A 39 -0.19 -10.39 3.64
C ALA A 39 0.26 -10.35 2.18
N VAL A 40 -0.70 -10.12 1.27
CA VAL A 40 -0.39 -10.06 -0.16
C VAL A 40 0.21 -8.68 -0.44
N PRO A 41 1.51 -8.58 -0.79
CA PRO A 41 2.13 -7.30 -1.08
C PRO A 41 1.61 -6.76 -2.42
N ILE A 42 1.47 -5.45 -2.53
CA ILE A 42 1.03 -4.78 -3.75
C ILE A 42 2.22 -4.17 -4.47
N SER A 43 2.36 -4.42 -5.76
CA SER A 43 3.49 -3.92 -6.55
C SER A 43 3.31 -2.45 -6.89
N ASP A 44 4.43 -1.72 -7.01
CA ASP A 44 4.46 -0.37 -7.59
C ASP A 44 3.78 -0.28 -8.97
N ALA A 45 3.87 -1.33 -9.79
CA ALA A 45 3.19 -1.44 -11.08
C ALA A 45 1.66 -1.49 -10.98
N ASP A 46 1.10 -2.12 -9.94
CA ASP A 46 -0.34 -2.18 -9.70
C ASP A 46 -0.86 -0.80 -9.30
N ILE A 47 -0.10 -0.09 -8.45
CA ILE A 47 -0.39 1.28 -8.02
C ILE A 47 -0.27 2.26 -9.19
N ALA A 48 0.75 2.13 -10.04
CA ALA A 48 0.90 2.93 -11.25
C ALA A 48 -0.28 2.73 -12.21
N THR A 49 -0.75 1.48 -12.32
CA THR A 49 -1.93 1.14 -13.13
C THR A 49 -3.19 1.78 -12.56
N ASP A 50 -3.43 1.71 -11.25
CA ASP A 50 -4.62 2.28 -10.62
C ASP A 50 -4.62 3.82 -10.64
N THR A 51 -3.48 4.45 -10.34
CA THR A 51 -3.33 5.90 -10.30
C THR A 51 -3.12 6.57 -11.66
N GLN A 52 -2.81 5.79 -12.70
CA GLN A 52 -2.40 6.27 -14.02
C GLN A 52 -1.17 7.19 -13.99
N LEU A 53 -0.29 7.00 -12.99
CA LEU A 53 0.98 7.71 -12.86
C LEU A 53 2.13 6.89 -13.49
N ASP A 54 3.20 7.59 -13.85
CA ASP A 54 4.44 6.93 -14.26
C ASP A 54 5.07 6.14 -13.10
N LEU A 55 5.68 5.00 -13.44
CA LEU A 55 6.24 4.08 -12.44
C LEU A 55 7.32 4.75 -11.58
N ASP A 56 8.17 5.60 -12.17
CA ASP A 56 9.21 6.33 -11.43
C ASP A 56 8.61 7.32 -10.42
N VAL A 57 7.50 7.99 -10.78
CA VAL A 57 6.78 8.90 -9.89
C VAL A 57 6.19 8.14 -8.70
N VAL A 58 5.61 6.97 -8.96
CA VAL A 58 5.09 6.09 -7.91
C VAL A 58 6.22 5.60 -7.02
N GLN A 59 7.32 5.10 -7.57
CA GLN A 59 8.47 4.63 -6.80
C GLN A 59 9.07 5.73 -5.92
N ASP A 60 9.24 6.94 -6.44
CA ASP A 60 9.74 8.07 -5.65
C ASP A 60 8.76 8.47 -4.55
N SER A 61 7.45 8.35 -4.78
CA SER A 61 6.43 8.55 -3.76
C SER A 61 6.46 7.47 -2.68
N LEU A 62 6.55 6.19 -3.07
CA LEU A 62 6.68 5.07 -2.14
C LEU A 62 7.92 5.21 -1.25
N ARG A 63 9.07 5.60 -1.81
CA ARG A 63 10.29 5.92 -1.02
C ARG A 63 10.05 7.01 0.02
N ARG A 64 9.22 8.02 -0.27
CA ARG A 64 8.90 9.10 0.67
C ARG A 64 7.93 8.66 1.76
N LEU A 65 7.04 7.72 1.44
CA LEU A 65 6.01 7.16 2.33
C LEU A 65 6.53 6.03 3.22
N ASP A 66 7.60 5.36 2.80
CA ASP A 66 8.24 4.27 3.53
C ASP A 66 8.66 4.70 4.94
N GLY A 67 8.30 3.89 5.93
CA GLY A 67 8.55 4.15 7.36
C GLY A 67 7.73 5.29 7.96
N LYS A 68 6.90 6.01 7.17
CA LYS A 68 6.01 7.08 7.68
C LYS A 68 4.55 6.66 7.66
N ARG A 69 4.09 6.15 6.51
CA ARG A 69 2.70 5.75 6.28
C ARG A 69 2.56 4.35 5.72
N LEU A 70 3.61 3.82 5.08
CA LEU A 70 3.64 2.48 4.50
C LEU A 70 4.94 1.77 4.88
N VAL A 71 4.93 0.45 4.88
CA VAL A 71 6.11 -0.41 4.92
C VAL A 71 6.35 -0.91 3.50
N ILE A 72 7.51 -0.57 2.93
CA ILE A 72 7.87 -0.93 1.56
C ILE A 72 8.95 -2.01 1.56
N GLY A 73 8.69 -3.11 0.84
CA GLY A 73 9.68 -4.10 0.46
C GLY A 73 10.27 -3.75 -0.92
N GLU A 74 11.55 -4.02 -1.12
CA GLU A 74 12.20 -3.88 -2.43
C GLU A 74 12.87 -5.20 -2.82
N ALA A 75 12.54 -5.71 -4.01
CA ALA A 75 13.14 -6.93 -4.55
C ALA A 75 13.37 -6.77 -6.06
N ALA A 76 14.62 -7.00 -6.49
CA ALA A 76 15.01 -6.93 -7.90
C ALA A 76 14.62 -5.62 -8.63
N GLY A 77 14.57 -4.50 -7.91
CA GLY A 77 14.19 -3.19 -8.46
C GLY A 77 12.69 -2.93 -8.53
N THR A 78 11.87 -3.85 -8.04
CA THR A 78 10.42 -3.66 -7.83
C THR A 78 10.18 -3.30 -6.38
N MET A 79 9.37 -2.26 -6.17
CA MET A 79 8.88 -1.91 -4.83
C MET A 79 7.52 -2.54 -4.59
N SER A 80 7.26 -2.93 -3.35
CA SER A 80 5.97 -3.49 -2.97
C SER A 80 5.54 -2.98 -1.61
N VAL A 81 4.26 -2.65 -1.48
CA VAL A 81 3.65 -2.23 -0.22
C VAL A 81 3.32 -3.48 0.58
N GLU A 82 4.02 -3.70 1.68
CA GLU A 82 3.83 -4.86 2.56
C GLU A 82 2.72 -4.63 3.59
N ALA A 83 2.65 -3.43 4.15
CA ALA A 83 1.63 -3.05 5.13
C ALA A 83 1.46 -1.53 5.26
N PRO A 84 0.25 -1.03 5.58
CA PRO A 84 0.07 0.34 6.03
C PRO A 84 0.54 0.54 7.48
N ILE A 85 1.16 1.68 7.76
CA ILE A 85 1.52 2.10 9.12
C ILE A 85 0.31 2.83 9.72
N SER A 86 -0.33 2.22 10.71
CA SER A 86 -1.41 2.88 11.47
C SER A 86 -0.81 3.82 12.52
N GLU A 87 -1.22 5.09 12.58
CA GLU A 87 -0.80 6.09 13.61
C GLU A 87 -1.29 5.77 15.04
N GLY A 88 -1.88 4.59 15.25
CA GLY A 88 -2.20 4.05 16.56
C GLY A 88 -2.10 2.54 16.48
N GLY A 89 -0.98 1.97 16.90
CA GLY A 89 -0.95 0.56 17.24
C GLY A 89 -1.40 0.34 18.70
N PRO A 90 -1.71 -0.91 19.12
CA PRO A 90 -2.30 -2.01 18.35
C PRO A 90 -3.26 -2.85 19.27
N PRO A 91 -3.33 -4.18 19.13
CA PRO A 91 -2.61 -4.96 20.15
C PRO A 91 -1.52 -5.88 19.60
#